data_AF-A0A3N5SEB7-F1
#
_entry.id   AF-A0A3N5SEB7-F1
#
_cell.length_a   1.000
_cell.length_b   1.000
_cell.length_c   1.000
_cell.angle_alpha   90.00
_cell.angle_beta   90.00
_cell.angle_gamma   90.00
#
_symmetry.space_group_name_H-M   'P 1'
#
loop_
_entity.id
_entity.type
_entity.pdbx_description
1 polymer ?
#
loop_
_entity_poly.entity_id
_entity_poly.type
_entity_poly.pdbx_seq_one_letter_code
_entity_poly.pdbx_strand_id
1 'polypeptide(L)'
;MKNKNATSLPVEACTRSIAEMFDTTDSKSLYNMVPDIVRNFMVNIPKEYFYKSEDSFRKEIEPSKVEIALRRGFWREYNQSLMSCTNMQLTRIHKGICNRTTAILHFSNLKFLSWVLASPMDDINNLEAIYEKSLENLEQIMTMDLTDVKGGVDTKKAQVFLSAFKAVEDRVKGGVINRSENKNLTVKIEERVMEERDKRIENLKKKLGLDYIPTKSITVSQEENKDEVLVEEEPE
;
A
#
# COMPACT_ATOMS: atom_id res chain seq x y z
N MET A 1 29.60 9.02 23.50
CA MET A 1 28.79 7.79 23.36
C MET A 1 28.48 7.59 21.88
N LYS A 2 29.08 6.59 21.23
CA LYS A 2 28.89 6.31 19.80
C LYS A 2 27.73 5.32 19.65
N ASN A 3 26.61 5.77 19.09
CA ASN A 3 25.44 4.94 18.82
C ASN A 3 25.78 3.95 17.69
N LYS A 4 26.02 2.68 18.03
CA LYS A 4 26.52 1.63 17.11
C LYS A 4 25.45 0.67 16.60
N ASN A 5 24.16 0.95 16.77
CA ASN A 5 23.08 0.01 16.42
C ASN A 5 22.06 0.63 15.45
N ALA A 6 22.51 1.21 14.35
CA ALA A 6 21.66 1.29 13.15
C ALA A 6 21.86 -0.02 12.40
N THR A 7 21.04 -1.02 12.72
CA THR A 7 20.97 -2.27 11.95
C THR A 7 20.41 -1.92 10.59
N SER A 8 21.29 -1.55 9.65
CA SER A 8 20.95 -1.53 8.23
C SER A 8 20.38 -2.91 7.93
N LEU A 9 19.10 -2.97 7.55
CA LEU A 9 18.52 -4.20 7.03
C LEU A 9 19.46 -4.65 5.89
N PRO A 10 20.02 -5.88 5.93
CA PRO A 10 20.78 -6.36 4.81
C PRO A 10 19.81 -6.48 3.64
N VAL A 11 19.85 -5.49 2.75
CA VAL A 11 19.30 -5.59 1.39
C VAL A 11 20.29 -6.39 0.55
N GLU A 12 20.81 -7.49 1.10
CA GLU A 12 21.37 -8.57 0.32
C GLU A 12 20.16 -9.34 -0.23
N ALA A 13 19.42 -8.68 -1.12
CA ALA A 13 18.24 -9.22 -1.73
C ALA A 13 18.68 -10.30 -2.73
N CYS A 14 18.90 -11.49 -2.20
CA CYS A 14 18.54 -12.78 -2.77
C CYS A 14 18.70 -12.90 -4.30
N THR A 15 19.88 -12.59 -4.83
CA THR A 15 20.32 -13.13 -6.13
C THR A 15 20.76 -14.59 -5.93
N ARG A 16 19.94 -15.37 -5.21
CA ARG A 16 20.18 -16.80 -5.08
C ARG A 16 20.02 -17.41 -6.45
N SER A 17 21.02 -18.18 -6.85
CA SER A 17 20.92 -18.96 -8.08
C SER A 17 19.68 -19.86 -8.00
N ILE A 18 19.05 -20.14 -9.15
CA ILE A 18 17.97 -21.13 -9.21
C ILE A 18 18.43 -22.44 -8.55
N ALA A 19 19.70 -22.83 -8.72
CA ALA A 19 20.24 -24.00 -8.05
C ALA A 19 20.12 -23.96 -6.51
N GLU A 20 20.36 -22.80 -5.89
CA GLU A 20 20.28 -22.62 -4.43
C GLU A 20 18.83 -22.60 -3.94
N MET A 21 17.90 -22.09 -4.75
CA MET A 21 16.46 -22.11 -4.40
C MET A 21 15.90 -23.53 -4.31
N PHE A 22 16.47 -24.45 -5.10
CA PHE A 22 16.07 -25.86 -5.17
C PHE A 22 17.03 -26.81 -4.46
N ASP A 23 17.97 -26.29 -3.66
CA ASP A 23 18.91 -27.11 -2.92
C ASP A 23 18.18 -27.89 -1.81
N THR A 24 18.09 -29.21 -1.98
CA THR A 24 17.47 -30.10 -0.99
C THR A 24 18.25 -30.20 0.32
N THR A 25 19.55 -29.84 0.31
CA THR A 25 20.42 -29.91 1.50
C THR A 25 20.30 -28.68 2.38
N ASP A 26 20.02 -27.50 1.82
CA ASP A 26 19.78 -26.29 2.59
C ASP A 26 18.36 -26.28 3.17
N SER A 27 18.26 -26.39 4.50
CA SER A 27 16.99 -26.25 5.23
C SER A 27 16.24 -24.93 4.94
N LYS A 28 16.95 -23.89 4.50
CA LYS A 28 16.41 -22.57 4.15
C LYS A 28 16.21 -22.37 2.65
N SER A 29 16.34 -23.42 1.84
CA SER A 29 16.00 -23.34 0.43
C SER A 29 14.49 -23.18 0.26
N LEU A 30 14.07 -22.52 -0.82
CA LEU A 30 12.65 -22.34 -1.10
C LEU A 30 11.93 -23.70 -1.18
N TYR A 31 12.56 -24.70 -1.81
CA TYR A 31 12.05 -26.06 -1.90
C TYR A 31 11.71 -26.69 -0.54
N ASN A 32 12.58 -26.50 0.45
CA ASN A 32 12.38 -27.06 1.79
C ASN A 32 11.40 -26.23 2.63
N MET A 33 11.28 -24.93 2.37
CA MET A 33 10.40 -24.03 3.12
C MET A 33 8.94 -24.04 2.67
N VAL A 34 8.66 -24.38 1.42
CA VAL A 34 7.27 -24.42 0.91
C VAL A 34 6.45 -25.57 1.54
N PRO A 35 5.11 -25.44 1.59
CA PRO A 35 4.24 -26.54 2.00
C PRO A 35 4.40 -27.77 1.11
N ASP A 36 4.30 -28.98 1.67
CA ASP A 36 4.52 -30.24 0.94
C ASP A 36 3.66 -30.37 -0.32
N ILE A 37 2.41 -29.89 -0.29
CA ILE A 37 1.51 -29.89 -1.45
C ILE A 37 2.11 -29.09 -2.62
N VAL A 38 2.68 -27.92 -2.34
CA VAL A 38 3.30 -27.07 -3.35
C VAL A 38 4.63 -27.69 -3.81
N ARG A 39 5.41 -28.24 -2.86
CA ARG A 39 6.65 -28.97 -3.16
C ARG A 39 6.43 -30.11 -4.16
N ASN A 40 5.34 -30.86 -4.01
CA ASN A 40 4.97 -31.93 -4.94
C ASN A 40 4.72 -31.41 -6.37
N PHE A 41 4.14 -30.22 -6.53
CA PHE A 41 3.99 -29.60 -7.84
C PHE A 41 5.31 -29.06 -8.39
N MET A 42 6.20 -28.55 -7.53
CA MET A 42 7.52 -28.02 -7.94
C MET A 42 8.39 -29.07 -8.64
N VAL A 43 8.35 -30.34 -8.20
CA VAL A 43 9.11 -31.44 -8.82
C VAL A 43 8.66 -31.72 -10.26
N ASN A 44 7.41 -31.36 -10.59
CA ASN A 44 6.84 -31.61 -11.90
C ASN A 44 7.03 -30.44 -12.90
N ILE A 45 7.72 -29.36 -12.50
CA ILE A 45 7.94 -28.21 -13.37
C ILE A 45 8.87 -28.59 -14.54
N PRO A 46 8.46 -28.37 -15.80
CA PRO A 46 9.32 -28.58 -16.96
C PRO A 46 10.59 -27.73 -16.88
N LYS A 47 11.74 -28.31 -17.24
CA LYS A 47 13.04 -27.62 -17.17
C LYS A 47 13.09 -26.33 -17.98
N GLU A 48 12.34 -26.28 -19.07
CA GLU A 48 12.22 -25.12 -19.95
C GLU A 48 11.73 -23.86 -19.22
N TYR A 49 10.92 -24.02 -18.18
CA TYR A 49 10.36 -22.89 -17.43
C TYR A 49 11.36 -22.25 -16.47
N PHE A 50 12.44 -22.95 -16.05
CA PHE A 50 13.46 -22.35 -15.18
C PHE A 50 14.26 -21.25 -15.87
N TYR A 51 14.37 -21.30 -17.20
CA TYR A 51 15.19 -20.35 -17.96
C TYR A 51 14.37 -19.21 -18.57
N LYS A 52 13.05 -19.18 -18.36
CA LYS A 52 12.18 -18.11 -18.86
C LYS A 52 12.25 -16.88 -17.95
N SER A 53 12.31 -15.70 -18.56
CA SER A 53 12.19 -14.44 -17.84
C SER A 53 10.76 -14.19 -17.33
N GLU A 54 10.62 -13.36 -16.30
CA GLU A 54 9.31 -12.96 -15.78
C GLU A 54 8.44 -12.34 -16.87
N ASP A 55 8.99 -11.46 -17.70
CA ASP A 55 8.28 -10.82 -18.81
C ASP A 55 7.72 -11.83 -19.81
N SER A 56 8.47 -12.90 -20.09
CA SER A 56 8.02 -13.97 -20.97
C SER A 56 6.81 -14.69 -20.37
N PHE A 57 6.86 -14.99 -19.06
CA PHE A 57 5.72 -15.57 -18.36
C PHE A 57 4.51 -14.63 -18.33
N ARG A 58 4.69 -13.33 -18.12
CA ARG A 58 3.60 -12.36 -18.09
C ARG A 58 2.84 -12.30 -19.41
N LYS A 59 3.56 -12.28 -20.53
CA LYS A 59 2.97 -12.31 -21.89
C LYS A 59 2.22 -13.61 -22.17
N GLU A 60 2.71 -14.71 -21.61
CA GLU A 60 2.18 -16.05 -21.87
C GLU A 60 1.01 -16.46 -20.96
N ILE A 61 0.96 -15.95 -19.73
CA ILE A 61 -0.05 -16.33 -18.72
C ILE A 61 -1.16 -15.27 -18.67
N GLU A 62 -0.85 -14.01 -18.93
CA GLU A 62 -1.76 -12.87 -18.72
C GLU A 62 -2.41 -12.92 -17.33
N PRO A 63 -1.60 -12.87 -16.25
CA PRO A 63 -2.03 -13.26 -14.92
C PRO A 63 -3.18 -12.39 -14.42
N SER A 64 -4.20 -13.05 -13.88
CA SER A 64 -5.36 -12.40 -13.27
C SER A 64 -4.98 -11.64 -11.98
N LYS A 65 -5.89 -10.77 -11.52
CA LYS A 65 -5.70 -10.05 -10.24
C LYS A 65 -5.51 -11.00 -9.05
N VAL A 66 -6.18 -12.15 -9.06
CA VAL A 66 -6.07 -13.19 -8.01
C VAL A 66 -4.68 -13.82 -8.04
N GLU A 67 -4.18 -14.17 -9.22
CA GLU A 67 -2.85 -14.77 -9.41
C GLU A 67 -1.72 -13.83 -9.02
N ILE A 68 -1.82 -12.55 -9.40
CA ILE A 68 -0.89 -11.50 -8.95
C ILE A 68 -0.90 -11.41 -7.41
N ALA A 69 -2.09 -11.43 -6.79
CA ALA A 69 -2.20 -11.37 -5.33
C ALA A 69 -1.62 -12.63 -4.65
N LEU A 70 -1.87 -13.82 -5.20
CA LEU A 70 -1.30 -15.08 -4.70
C LEU A 70 0.22 -15.10 -4.80
N ARG A 71 0.80 -14.65 -5.94
CA ARG A 71 2.26 -14.53 -6.11
C ARG A 71 2.86 -13.60 -5.06
N ARG A 72 2.24 -12.43 -4.82
CA ARG A 72 2.68 -11.50 -3.76
C ARG A 72 2.56 -12.11 -2.36
N GLY A 73 1.47 -12.82 -2.09
CA GLY A 73 1.26 -13.53 -0.82
C GLY A 73 2.32 -14.61 -0.58
N PHE A 74 2.69 -15.33 -1.63
CA PHE A 74 3.70 -16.40 -1.59
C PHE A 74 5.06 -15.85 -1.15
N TRP A 75 5.57 -14.82 -1.85
CA TRP A 75 6.87 -14.22 -1.53
C TRP A 75 6.90 -13.51 -0.18
N ARG A 76 5.79 -12.87 0.22
CA ARG A 76 5.67 -12.28 1.56
C ARG A 76 5.80 -13.34 2.64
N GLU A 77 5.07 -14.45 2.50
CA GLU A 77 5.12 -15.56 3.45
C GLU A 77 6.51 -16.20 3.47
N TYR A 78 7.16 -16.36 2.32
CA TYR A 78 8.53 -16.89 2.25
C TYR A 78 9.51 -16.01 3.02
N ASN A 79 9.50 -14.70 2.78
CA ASN A 79 10.38 -13.77 3.49
C ASN A 79 10.12 -13.77 5.01
N GLN A 80 8.85 -13.83 5.42
CA GLN A 80 8.50 -13.91 6.84
C GLN A 80 8.91 -15.24 7.47
N SER A 81 8.78 -16.34 6.74
CA SER A 81 9.18 -17.69 7.14
C SER A 81 10.70 -17.78 7.31
N LEU A 82 11.46 -17.17 6.39
CA LEU A 82 12.91 -17.04 6.48
C LEU A 82 13.35 -16.29 7.74
N MET A 83 12.73 -15.15 8.03
CA MET A 83 13.05 -14.34 9.22
C MET A 83 12.70 -15.06 10.52
N SER A 84 11.63 -15.86 10.53
CA SER A 84 11.17 -16.59 11.72
C SER A 84 11.76 -18.00 11.84
N CYS A 85 12.56 -18.45 10.87
CA CYS A 85 13.05 -19.83 10.77
C CYS A 85 11.91 -20.87 10.87
N THR A 86 10.76 -20.58 10.25
CA THR A 86 9.61 -21.49 10.20
C THR A 86 9.29 -21.88 8.75
N ASN A 87 8.51 -22.96 8.56
CA ASN A 87 8.01 -23.34 7.23
C ASN A 87 6.83 -22.45 6.82
N MET A 88 6.71 -22.23 5.51
CA MET A 88 5.62 -21.43 4.93
C MET A 88 4.27 -22.06 5.22
N GLN A 89 3.29 -21.22 5.55
CA GLN A 89 1.92 -21.66 5.77
C GLN A 89 1.03 -21.27 4.59
N LEU A 90 0.49 -22.28 3.87
CA LEU A 90 -0.40 -22.05 2.73
C LEU A 90 -1.58 -21.12 3.08
N THR A 91 -2.13 -21.27 4.29
CA THR A 91 -3.22 -20.42 4.78
C THR A 91 -2.88 -18.93 4.73
N ARG A 92 -1.65 -18.54 5.05
CA ARG A 92 -1.20 -17.14 5.05
C ARG A 92 -1.03 -16.58 3.64
N ILE A 93 -0.71 -17.44 2.67
CA ILE A 93 -0.52 -17.09 1.27
C ILE A 93 -1.85 -16.66 0.63
N HIS A 94 -2.95 -17.38 0.89
CA HIS A 94 -4.24 -17.13 0.23
C HIS A 94 -5.26 -16.37 1.10
N LYS A 95 -4.95 -16.06 2.36
CA LYS A 95 -5.86 -15.39 3.30
C LYS A 95 -6.36 -14.06 2.73
N GLY A 96 -7.68 -13.92 2.59
CA GLY A 96 -8.32 -12.72 2.05
C GLY A 96 -8.21 -12.55 0.53
N ILE A 97 -7.65 -13.53 -0.18
CA ILE A 97 -7.53 -13.53 -1.64
C ILE A 97 -8.53 -14.53 -2.25
N CYS A 98 -8.43 -15.79 -1.85
CA CYS A 98 -9.33 -16.86 -2.31
C CYS A 98 -9.44 -17.98 -1.26
N ASN A 99 -10.33 -18.95 -1.51
CA ASN A 99 -10.43 -20.15 -0.69
C ASN A 99 -9.23 -21.08 -0.92
N ARG A 100 -8.99 -22.00 0.02
CA ARG A 100 -7.84 -22.92 -0.01
C ARG A 100 -7.81 -23.79 -1.27
N THR A 101 -8.96 -24.31 -1.68
CA THR A 101 -9.07 -25.21 -2.85
C THR A 101 -8.70 -24.48 -4.14
N THR A 102 -9.19 -23.24 -4.33
CA THR A 102 -8.83 -22.38 -5.46
C THR A 102 -7.35 -22.05 -5.46
N ALA A 103 -6.75 -21.75 -4.31
CA ALA A 103 -5.31 -21.52 -4.22
C ALA A 103 -4.49 -22.75 -4.65
N ILE A 104 -4.88 -23.95 -4.20
CA ILE A 104 -4.23 -25.21 -4.60
C ILE A 104 -4.40 -25.45 -6.10
N LEU A 105 -5.58 -25.18 -6.66
CA LEU A 105 -5.83 -25.30 -8.10
C LEU A 105 -4.89 -24.40 -8.91
N HIS A 106 -4.70 -23.14 -8.49
CA HIS A 106 -3.72 -22.27 -9.13
C HIS A 106 -2.30 -22.84 -9.02
N PHE A 107 -1.85 -23.25 -7.83
CA PHE A 107 -0.51 -23.83 -7.66
C PHE A 107 -0.29 -25.17 -8.38
N SER A 108 -1.36 -25.90 -8.70
CA SER A 108 -1.29 -27.11 -9.52
C SER A 108 -1.03 -26.82 -11.00
N ASN A 109 -1.31 -25.59 -11.46
CA ASN A 109 -0.94 -25.15 -12.79
C ASN A 109 0.56 -24.84 -12.83
N LEU A 110 1.33 -25.73 -13.46
CA LEU A 110 2.79 -25.65 -13.51
C LEU A 110 3.29 -24.34 -14.14
N LYS A 111 2.59 -23.80 -15.14
CA LYS A 111 2.96 -22.54 -15.79
C LYS A 111 2.84 -21.37 -14.82
N PHE A 112 1.74 -21.30 -14.08
CA PHE A 112 1.55 -20.30 -13.03
C PHE A 112 2.56 -20.48 -11.89
N LEU A 113 2.76 -21.72 -11.42
CA LEU A 113 3.72 -21.99 -10.36
C LEU A 113 5.15 -21.59 -10.77
N SER A 114 5.58 -21.91 -12.00
CA SER A 114 6.88 -21.44 -12.51
C SER A 114 7.01 -19.93 -12.53
N TRP A 115 5.94 -19.21 -12.92
CA TRP A 115 5.93 -17.76 -12.83
C TRP A 115 5.98 -17.24 -11.40
N VAL A 116 5.32 -17.91 -10.46
CA VAL A 116 5.44 -17.57 -9.03
C VAL A 116 6.89 -17.73 -8.55
N LEU A 117 7.55 -18.82 -8.93
CA LEU A 117 8.91 -19.15 -8.50
C LEU A 117 9.98 -18.34 -9.22
N ALA A 118 9.70 -17.81 -10.42
CA ALA A 118 10.55 -16.81 -11.04
C ALA A 118 10.66 -15.63 -10.06
N SER A 119 11.81 -15.53 -9.40
CA SER A 119 12.08 -14.46 -8.44
C SER A 119 11.83 -13.15 -9.16
N PRO A 120 11.03 -12.23 -8.59
CA PRO A 120 10.82 -10.94 -9.19
C PRO A 120 12.07 -10.10 -8.95
N MET A 121 13.14 -10.43 -9.67
CA MET A 121 14.36 -9.62 -9.79
C MET A 121 13.96 -8.19 -10.16
N ASP A 122 12.99 -8.05 -11.06
CA ASP A 122 12.44 -6.78 -11.46
C ASP A 122 11.69 -6.07 -10.33
N ASP A 123 10.94 -6.77 -9.46
CA ASP A 123 10.28 -6.10 -8.34
C ASP A 123 11.30 -5.61 -7.30
N ILE A 124 12.40 -6.33 -7.07
CA ILE A 124 13.45 -5.88 -6.15
C ILE A 124 14.13 -4.62 -6.70
N ASN A 125 14.58 -4.67 -7.96
CA ASN A 125 15.21 -3.52 -8.62
C ASN A 125 14.25 -2.33 -8.71
N ASN A 126 12.97 -2.57 -9.02
CA ASN A 126 11.94 -1.53 -9.05
C ASN A 126 11.65 -0.97 -7.65
N LEU A 127 11.64 -1.81 -6.61
CA LEU A 127 11.45 -1.36 -5.24
C LEU A 127 12.64 -0.55 -4.74
N GLU A 128 13.87 -0.92 -5.11
CA GLU A 128 15.08 -0.15 -4.82
C GLU A 128 15.03 1.21 -5.54
N ALA A 129 14.71 1.26 -6.83
CA ALA A 129 14.56 2.51 -7.56
C ALA A 129 13.45 3.40 -6.99
N ILE A 130 12.30 2.82 -6.63
CA ILE A 130 11.21 3.56 -5.96
C ILE A 130 11.67 4.05 -4.59
N TYR A 131 12.45 3.25 -3.86
CA TYR A 131 12.99 3.60 -2.56
C TYR A 131 13.98 4.77 -2.66
N GLU A 132 14.94 4.72 -3.60
CA GLU A 132 15.87 5.80 -3.88
C GLU A 132 15.13 7.09 -4.21
N LYS A 133 14.18 7.04 -5.16
CA LYS A 133 13.35 8.20 -5.52
C LYS A 133 12.53 8.72 -4.34
N SER A 134 12.08 7.83 -3.45
CA SER A 134 11.35 8.24 -2.25
C SER A 134 12.25 8.95 -1.24
N LEU A 135 13.52 8.57 -1.13
CA LEU A 135 14.50 9.26 -0.29
C LEU A 135 14.83 10.64 -0.85
N GLU A 136 15.04 10.76 -2.17
CA GLU A 136 15.25 12.05 -2.84
C GLU A 136 14.08 13.02 -2.59
N ASN A 137 12.84 12.54 -2.77
CA ASN A 137 11.65 13.36 -2.51
C ASN A 137 11.56 13.76 -1.03
N LEU A 138 11.95 12.87 -0.11
CA LEU A 138 11.91 13.16 1.32
C LEU A 138 12.97 14.19 1.70
N GLU A 139 14.17 14.11 1.13
CA GLU A 139 15.20 15.14 1.25
C GLU A 139 14.71 16.49 0.73
N GLN A 140 14.09 16.52 -0.46
CA GLN A 140 13.51 17.74 -1.01
C GLN A 140 12.48 18.37 -0.07
N ILE A 141 11.57 17.56 0.50
CA ILE A 141 10.57 18.04 1.48
C ILE A 141 11.26 18.59 2.72
N MET A 142 12.33 17.93 3.21
CA MET A 142 13.08 18.39 4.38
C MET A 142 13.87 19.68 4.13
N THR A 143 14.21 19.99 2.88
CA THR A 143 14.88 21.23 2.48
C THR A 143 13.93 22.34 2.01
N MET A 144 12.62 22.07 1.97
CA MET A 144 11.64 23.02 1.46
C MET A 144 11.48 24.23 2.41
N ASP A 145 11.44 25.43 1.83
CA ASP A 145 11.14 26.65 2.60
C ASP A 145 9.69 26.63 3.10
N LEU A 146 9.54 26.78 4.42
CA LEU A 146 8.26 26.76 5.11
C LEU A 146 7.61 28.15 5.16
N THR A 147 8.27 29.18 4.63
CA THR A 147 7.71 30.53 4.57
C THR A 147 6.81 30.72 3.34
N ASP A 148 5.77 31.53 3.53
CA ASP A 148 4.89 32.06 2.51
C ASP A 148 5.47 33.38 1.96
N VAL A 149 4.96 33.86 0.83
CA VAL A 149 5.39 35.11 0.17
C VAL A 149 5.31 36.32 1.12
N LYS A 150 4.43 36.26 2.11
CA LYS A 150 4.26 37.29 3.15
C LYS A 150 5.21 37.15 4.35
N GLY A 151 6.13 36.19 4.33
CA GLY A 151 7.03 35.87 5.43
C GLY A 151 6.36 35.11 6.60
N GLY A 152 5.09 34.73 6.47
CA GLY A 152 4.39 33.88 7.43
C GLY A 152 4.70 32.39 7.23
N VAL A 153 4.42 31.55 8.22
CA VAL A 153 4.61 30.08 8.08
C VAL A 153 3.44 29.48 7.31
N ASP A 154 3.74 28.79 6.20
CA ASP A 154 2.74 28.02 5.46
C ASP A 154 2.41 26.72 6.22
N THR A 155 1.27 26.73 6.88
CA THR A 155 0.76 25.59 7.67
C THR A 155 0.60 24.31 6.86
N LYS A 156 0.30 24.39 5.55
CA LYS A 156 0.15 23.20 4.69
C LYS A 156 1.51 22.56 4.43
N LYS A 157 2.51 23.38 4.08
CA LYS A 157 3.90 22.92 3.92
C LYS A 157 4.45 22.33 5.22
N ALA A 158 4.22 23.00 6.35
CA ALA A 158 4.64 22.51 7.67
C ALA A 158 3.98 21.17 8.04
N GLN A 159 2.71 20.95 7.67
CA GLN A 159 2.03 19.68 7.91
C GLN A 159 2.60 18.53 7.06
N VAL A 160 2.92 18.78 5.78
CA VAL A 160 3.57 17.78 4.92
C VAL A 160 4.96 17.44 5.46
N PHE A 161 5.73 18.46 5.85
CA PHE A 161 7.05 18.31 6.47
C PHE A 161 6.98 17.44 7.75
N LEU A 162 6.06 17.76 8.66
CA LEU A 162 5.89 17.02 9.91
C LEU A 162 5.48 15.56 9.64
N SER A 163 4.63 15.33 8.64
CA SER A 163 4.18 13.98 8.25
C SER A 163 5.32 13.15 7.67
N ALA A 164 6.17 13.75 6.82
CA ALA A 164 7.36 13.10 6.29
C ALA A 164 8.36 12.78 7.41
N PHE A 165 8.62 13.73 8.31
CA PHE A 165 9.51 13.54 9.46
C PHE A 165 9.05 12.40 10.37
N LYS A 166 7.75 12.36 10.69
CA LYS A 166 7.15 11.29 11.49
C LYS A 166 7.27 9.92 10.81
N ALA A 167 7.10 9.86 9.48
CA ALA A 167 7.26 8.61 8.75
C ALA A 167 8.71 8.07 8.81
N VAL A 168 9.72 8.95 8.80
CA VAL A 168 11.13 8.58 9.02
C VAL A 168 11.35 8.12 10.45
N GLU A 169 10.86 8.88 11.43
CA GLU A 169 11.00 8.57 12.85
C GLU A 169 10.40 7.19 13.19
N ASP A 170 9.19 6.93 12.71
CA ASP A 170 8.52 5.63 12.87
C ASP A 170 9.39 4.51 12.29
N ARG A 171 9.99 4.72 11.12
CA ARG A 171 10.86 3.72 10.49
C ARG A 171 12.17 3.49 11.26
N VAL A 172 12.81 4.55 11.76
CA VAL A 172 14.03 4.47 12.60
C VAL A 172 13.75 3.72 13.91
N LYS A 173 12.56 3.93 14.49
CA LYS A 173 12.13 3.22 15.71
C LYS A 173 11.64 1.80 15.45
N GLY A 174 11.64 1.32 14.20
CA GLY A 174 11.10 0.02 13.82
C GLY A 174 9.57 -0.06 13.94
N GLY A 175 8.89 1.08 13.99
CA GLY A 175 7.45 1.19 13.97
C GLY A 175 6.86 0.67 12.66
N VAL A 176 5.76 -0.08 12.77
CA VAL A 176 4.96 -0.48 11.61
C VAL A 176 4.38 0.80 11.02
N ILE A 177 4.66 1.07 9.74
CA ILE A 177 4.07 2.21 9.01
C ILE A 177 2.55 2.07 9.11
N ASN A 178 1.95 2.91 9.94
CA ASN A 178 0.50 3.03 9.99
C ASN A 178 0.09 3.66 8.67
N ARG A 179 -0.45 2.84 7.75
CA ARG A 179 -1.18 3.36 6.60
C ARG A 179 -2.27 4.22 7.18
N SER A 180 -2.12 5.54 7.06
CA SER A 180 -3.19 6.46 7.38
C SER A 180 -4.31 6.15 6.40
N GLU A 181 -5.24 5.29 6.82
CA GLU A 181 -6.55 5.24 6.21
C GLU A 181 -7.09 6.65 6.41
N ASN A 182 -6.99 7.47 5.36
CA ASN A 182 -7.85 8.63 5.22
C ASN A 182 -9.26 8.06 5.09
N LYS A 183 -9.84 7.71 6.24
CA LYS A 183 -11.26 7.53 6.42
C LYS A 183 -11.81 8.92 6.14
N ASN A 184 -12.05 9.20 4.87
CA ASN A 184 -13.08 10.15 4.48
C ASN A 184 -14.34 9.59 5.12
N LEU A 185 -14.58 10.00 6.37
CA LEU A 185 -15.86 9.91 7.04
C LEU A 185 -16.77 10.83 6.24
N THR A 186 -17.23 10.33 5.09
CA THR A 186 -18.46 10.80 4.50
C THR A 186 -19.52 10.39 5.50
N VAL A 187 -19.81 11.28 6.44
CA VAL A 187 -20.95 11.14 7.33
C VAL A 187 -22.17 11.16 6.40
N LYS A 188 -22.60 9.96 5.96
CA LYS A 188 -23.95 9.78 5.46
C LYS A 188 -24.83 10.01 6.68
N ILE A 189 -25.19 11.26 6.92
CA ILE A 189 -26.26 11.61 7.84
C ILE A 189 -27.47 10.89 7.26
N GLU A 190 -27.87 9.79 7.88
CA GLU A 190 -29.07 9.07 7.47
C GLU A 190 -30.24 10.05 7.55
N GLU A 191 -30.95 10.20 6.43
CA GLU A 191 -32.08 11.12 6.26
C GLU A 191 -33.13 10.95 7.38
N ARG A 192 -33.25 9.72 7.91
CA ARG A 192 -34.08 9.39 9.09
C ARG A 192 -33.69 10.11 10.38
N VAL A 193 -32.39 10.31 10.63
CA VAL A 193 -31.92 11.00 11.84
C VAL A 193 -32.23 12.49 11.76
N MET A 194 -32.20 13.08 10.56
CA MET A 194 -32.62 14.46 10.33
C MET A 194 -34.14 14.61 10.52
N GLU A 195 -34.94 13.70 9.95
CA GLU A 195 -36.40 13.72 10.13
C GLU A 195 -36.83 13.57 11.60
N GLU A 196 -36.19 12.69 12.37
CA GLU A 196 -36.48 12.54 13.80
C GLU A 196 -36.09 13.79 14.60
N ARG A 197 -34.97 14.43 14.22
CA ARG A 197 -34.53 15.67 14.85
C ARG A 197 -35.51 16.80 14.55
N ASP A 198 -36.01 16.90 13.32
CA ASP A 198 -36.98 17.92 12.92
C ASP A 198 -38.33 17.72 13.61
N LYS A 199 -38.83 16.48 13.68
CA LYS A 199 -40.04 16.14 14.46
C LYS A 199 -39.89 16.46 15.95
N ARG A 200 -38.70 16.26 16.51
CA ARG A 200 -38.42 16.59 17.93
C ARG A 200 -38.37 18.10 18.17
N ILE A 201 -37.79 18.86 17.24
CA ILE A 201 -37.77 20.32 17.28
C ILE A 201 -39.20 20.86 17.19
N GLU A 202 -40.03 20.31 16.31
CA GLU A 202 -41.42 20.73 16.13
C GLU A 202 -42.27 20.45 17.37
N ASN A 203 -42.10 19.28 17.99
CA ASN A 203 -42.75 18.94 19.26
C ASN A 203 -42.30 19.86 20.42
N LEU A 204 -41.02 20.24 20.48
CA LEU A 204 -40.51 21.16 21.49
C LEU A 204 -41.04 22.59 21.28
N LYS A 205 -41.11 23.06 20.03
CA LYS A 205 -41.71 24.36 19.68
C LYS A 205 -43.17 24.43 20.13
N LYS A 206 -43.95 23.37 19.86
CA LYS A 206 -45.35 23.26 20.27
C LYS A 206 -45.51 23.26 21.81
N LYS A 207 -44.61 22.59 22.53
CA LYS A 207 -44.63 22.57 24.01
C LYS A 207 -44.26 23.92 24.64
N LEU A 208 -43.41 24.70 23.99
CA LEU A 208 -42.95 25.99 24.49
C LEU A 208 -43.89 27.16 24.11
N GLY A 209 -44.97 26.91 23.37
CA GLY A 209 -45.91 27.95 22.95
C GLY A 209 -45.26 29.04 22.08
N LEU A 210 -44.17 28.70 21.40
CA LEU A 210 -43.47 29.62 20.51
C LEU A 210 -44.19 29.59 19.16
N ASP A 211 -45.16 30.50 18.99
CA ASP A 211 -45.76 30.76 17.69
C ASP A 211 -44.68 31.20 16.70
N TYR A 212 -44.71 30.54 15.54
CA TYR A 212 -43.73 30.69 14.48
C TYR A 212 -43.71 32.15 13.98
N ILE A 213 -42.65 32.89 14.30
CA ILE A 213 -42.29 34.09 13.56
C ILE A 213 -41.55 33.59 12.32
N PRO A 214 -42.12 33.71 11.10
CA PRO A 214 -41.41 33.37 9.88
C PRO A 214 -40.15 34.24 9.81
N THR A 215 -38.98 33.65 10.06
CA THR A 215 -37.73 34.27 9.66
C THR A 215 -37.73 34.31 8.15
N LYS A 216 -38.02 35.49 7.59
CA LYS A 216 -37.72 35.80 6.18
C LYS A 216 -36.31 35.28 5.92
N SER A 217 -36.21 34.30 5.04
CA SER A 217 -34.94 33.82 4.51
C SER A 217 -34.18 35.03 3.99
N ILE A 218 -33.15 35.44 4.71
CA ILE A 218 -32.16 36.37 4.20
C ILE A 218 -31.40 35.55 3.16
N THR A 219 -31.80 35.70 1.89
CA THR A 219 -30.97 35.33 0.76
C THR A 219 -29.76 36.25 0.79
N VAL A 220 -28.68 35.78 1.40
CA VAL A 220 -27.35 36.37 1.21
C VAL A 220 -26.92 35.98 -0.20
N SER A 221 -27.23 36.84 -1.16
CA SER A 221 -26.64 36.79 -2.49
C SER A 221 -25.14 36.97 -2.31
N GLN A 222 -24.37 35.88 -2.43
CA GLN A 222 -22.93 35.99 -2.60
C GLN A 222 -22.72 36.55 -4.01
N GLU A 223 -22.40 37.84 -4.09
CA GLU A 223 -21.81 38.42 -5.30
C GLU A 223 -20.49 37.69 -5.57
N GLU A 224 -20.47 36.94 -6.67
CA GLU A 224 -19.26 36.35 -7.23
C GLU A 224 -18.32 37.48 -7.64
N ASN A 225 -17.31 37.77 -6.81
CA ASN A 225 -16.12 38.50 -7.23
C ASN A 225 -15.38 37.63 -8.26
N LYS A 226 -15.67 37.86 -9.54
CA LYS A 226 -14.81 37.50 -10.66
C LYS A 226 -13.69 38.53 -10.74
N ASP A 227 -12.62 38.29 -10.00
CA ASP A 227 -11.35 38.95 -10.30
C ASP A 227 -10.76 38.30 -11.56
N GLU A 228 -10.83 39.03 -12.66
CA GLU A 228 -10.10 38.80 -13.90
C GLU A 228 -8.60 38.76 -13.61
N VAL A 229 -7.98 37.59 -13.79
CA VAL A 229 -6.52 37.47 -13.90
C VAL A 229 -6.17 37.76 -15.34
N LEU A 230 -5.77 39.00 -15.61
CA LEU A 230 -5.05 39.41 -16.81
C LEU A 230 -3.69 38.70 -16.82
N VAL A 231 -3.53 37.75 -17.75
CA VAL A 231 -2.23 37.18 -18.12
C VAL A 231 -1.66 38.09 -19.21
N GLU A 232 -0.68 38.93 -18.84
CA GLU A 232 0.14 39.64 -19.83
C GLU A 232 1.09 38.63 -20.48
N GLU A 233 0.92 38.43 -21.79
CA GLU A 233 1.89 37.77 -22.66
C GLU A 233 3.05 38.75 -22.93
N GLU A 234 4.27 38.39 -22.51
CA GLU A 234 5.49 39.04 -22.98
C GLU A 234 5.86 38.49 -24.38
N PRO A 235 6.11 39.36 -25.38
CA PRO A 235 6.64 38.95 -26.68
C PRO A 235 8.17 38.77 -26.66
N GLU A 236 8.61 37.85 -27.53
CA GLU A 236 10.00 37.43 -27.84
C GLU A 236 11.01 38.54 -28.14
#